data_AF-A0A258DLW1-F1
#
_entry.id   AF-A0A258DLW1-F1
#
_cell.length_a   1.000
_cell.length_b   1.000
_cell.length_c   1.000
_cell.angle_alpha   90.00
_cell.angle_beta   90.00
_cell.angle_gamma   90.00
#
_symmetry.space_group_name_H-M   'P 1'
#
loop_
_entity.id
_entity.type
_entity.pdbx_description
1 polymer ?
#
loop_
_entity_poly.entity_id
_entity_poly.type
_entity_poly.pdbx_seq_one_letter_code
_entity_poly.pdbx_strand_id
1 'polypeptide(L)'
;TFEIDQVFIAAVLTVIGYSINDTVIVFDRIRENIESRGTNKLVKVFNDSINQTLGRTLITSFTTLIVVLVLLFFGGEVLRGFAFALFVGITVGTFSSIYIATPIVVDLMKRELENDSLEKAPKKVA
;
A
#
# COMPACT_ATOMS: atom_id res chain seq x y z
N THR A 1 5.24 1.88 -31.10
CA THR A 1 4.68 0.71 -30.37
C THR A 1 5.38 0.63 -29.03
N PHE A 2 4.68 0.26 -27.95
CA PHE A 2 5.36 0.03 -26.67
C PHE A 2 6.17 -1.27 -26.80
N GLU A 3 7.50 -1.16 -26.74
CA GLU A 3 8.43 -2.28 -26.81
C GLU A 3 8.90 -2.64 -25.40
N ILE A 4 9.09 -3.94 -25.13
CA ILE A 4 9.68 -4.39 -23.87
C ILE A 4 11.20 -4.28 -24.04
N ASP A 5 11.75 -3.15 -23.60
CA ASP A 5 13.17 -2.86 -23.60
C ASP A 5 13.74 -2.81 -22.16
N GLN A 6 15.04 -2.58 -22.04
CA GLN A 6 15.69 -2.49 -20.73
C GLN A 6 15.13 -1.35 -19.88
N VAL A 7 14.70 -0.25 -20.52
CA VAL A 7 14.11 0.91 -19.86
C VAL A 7 12.75 0.55 -19.25
N PHE A 8 11.93 -0.21 -19.97
CA PHE A 8 10.66 -0.72 -19.46
C PHE A 8 10.85 -1.62 -18.23
N ILE A 9 11.82 -2.54 -18.26
CA ILE A 9 12.12 -3.40 -17.11
C ILE A 9 12.54 -2.56 -15.89
N ALA A 10 13.38 -1.53 -16.10
CA ALA A 10 13.78 -0.61 -15.04
C ALA A 10 12.59 0.15 -14.44
N ALA A 11 11.62 0.55 -15.27
CA ALA A 11 10.39 1.18 -14.82
C ALA A 11 9.59 0.25 -13.89
N VAL A 12 9.39 -1.01 -14.31
CA VAL A 12 8.64 -2.00 -13.51
C VAL A 12 9.30 -2.24 -12.15
N LEU A 13 10.62 -2.45 -12.13
CA LEU A 13 11.36 -2.62 -10.87
C LEU A 13 11.23 -1.41 -9.95
N THR A 14 11.25 -0.21 -10.52
CA THR A 14 11.08 1.04 -9.78
C THR A 14 9.67 1.18 -9.21
N VAL A 15 8.63 0.86 -9.99
CA VAL A 15 7.23 0.86 -9.52
C VAL A 15 7.03 -0.11 -8.37
N ILE A 16 7.59 -1.32 -8.46
CA ILE A 16 7.50 -2.31 -7.37
C ILE A 16 8.11 -1.73 -6.08
N GLY A 17 9.30 -1.14 -6.16
CA GLY A 17 9.95 -0.50 -5.02
C GLY A 17 9.11 0.64 -4.42
N TYR A 18 8.52 1.47 -5.28
CA TYR A 18 7.69 2.60 -4.86
C TYR A 18 6.40 2.13 -4.17
N SER A 19 5.72 1.12 -4.72
CA SER A 19 4.51 0.55 -4.15
C SER A 19 4.78 -0.15 -2.81
N ILE A 20 5.90 -0.88 -2.70
CA ILE A 20 6.29 -1.54 -1.45
C ILE A 20 6.61 -0.51 -0.37
N ASN A 21 7.25 0.61 -0.71
CA ASN A 21 7.54 1.67 0.24
C ASN A 21 6.27 2.18 0.94
N ASP A 22 5.20 2.45 0.18
CA ASP A 22 3.93 2.92 0.74
C ASP A 22 3.27 1.85 1.62
N THR A 23 3.31 0.59 1.18
CA THR A 23 2.79 -0.54 1.95
C THR A 23 3.55 -0.65 3.29
N VAL A 24 4.88 -0.71 3.29
CA VAL A 24 5.66 -0.89 4.53
C VAL A 24 5.36 0.22 5.54
N ILE A 25 5.29 1.49 5.12
CA ILE A 25 4.99 2.61 6.02
C ILE A 25 3.63 2.44 6.72
N VAL A 26 2.59 2.08 5.96
CA VAL A 26 1.24 1.91 6.51
C VAL A 26 1.19 0.70 7.44
N PHE A 27 1.77 -0.42 7.03
CA PHE A 27 1.75 -1.68 7.77
C PHE A 27 2.60 -1.66 9.03
N ASP A 28 3.75 -0.98 9.01
CA ASP A 28 4.55 -0.76 10.21
C ASP A 28 3.76 0.06 11.24
N ARG A 29 3.04 1.10 10.80
CA ARG A 29 2.22 1.90 11.71
C ARG A 29 1.01 1.13 12.25
N ILE A 30 0.42 0.26 11.45
CA ILE A 30 -0.62 -0.67 11.91
C ILE A 30 -0.06 -1.59 12.99
N ARG A 31 1.11 -2.19 12.78
CA ARG A 31 1.77 -3.05 13.77
C ARG A 31 2.05 -2.30 15.07
N GLU A 32 2.63 -1.11 14.98
CA GLU A 32 2.92 -0.26 16.15
C GLU A 32 1.66 0.07 16.96
N ASN A 33 0.57 0.45 16.30
CA ASN A 33 -0.68 0.78 16.99
C ASN A 33 -1.38 -0.47 17.57
N ILE A 34 -1.25 -1.65 16.96
CA ILE A 34 -1.75 -2.91 17.53
C ILE A 34 -0.97 -3.28 18.79
N GLU A 35 0.36 -3.16 18.78
CA GLU A 35 1.20 -3.45 19.93
C GLU A 35 0.86 -2.53 21.12
N SER A 36 0.61 -1.24 20.85
CA SER A 36 0.27 -0.26 21.88
C SER A 36 -1.16 -0.38 22.41
N ARG A 37 -2.15 -0.72 21.56
CA ARG A 37 -3.59 -0.60 21.89
C ARG A 37 -4.34 -1.93 21.93
N GLY A 38 -3.68 -3.03 21.55
CA GLY A 38 -4.28 -4.35 21.39
C GLY A 38 -5.24 -4.45 20.19
N THR A 39 -5.84 -5.63 20.04
CA THR A 39 -6.72 -5.97 18.89
C THR A 39 -8.21 -5.75 19.16
N ASN A 40 -8.59 -5.27 20.34
CA ASN A 40 -10.01 -5.12 20.74
C ASN A 40 -10.83 -4.20 19.83
N LYS A 41 -10.19 -3.27 19.10
CA LYS A 41 -10.83 -2.35 18.15
C LYS A 41 -10.06 -2.27 16.84
N LEU A 42 -9.85 -3.40 16.16
CA LEU A 42 -9.09 -3.51 14.91
C LEU A 42 -9.42 -2.41 13.89
N VAL A 43 -10.70 -2.19 13.57
CA VAL A 43 -11.11 -1.18 12.59
C VAL A 43 -10.64 0.23 12.98
N LYS A 44 -10.75 0.59 14.27
CA LYS A 44 -10.31 1.89 14.76
C LYS A 44 -8.79 2.03 14.69
N VAL A 45 -8.06 0.97 15.09
CA VAL A 45 -6.59 0.95 15.04
C VAL A 45 -6.10 1.17 13.61
N PHE A 46 -6.67 0.46 12.64
CA PHE A 46 -6.30 0.58 11.23
C PHE A 46 -6.63 1.96 10.66
N ASN A 47 -7.83 2.50 10.95
CA ASN A 47 -8.21 3.84 10.49
C ASN A 47 -7.29 4.93 11.09
N ASP A 48 -6.93 4.81 12.37
CA ASP A 48 -5.99 5.73 13.01
C ASP A 48 -4.59 5.62 12.37
N SER A 49 -4.11 4.39 12.06
CA SER A 49 -2.83 4.18 11.38
C SER A 49 -2.79 4.76 9.97
N ILE A 50 -3.87 4.59 9.19
CA ILE A 50 -3.99 5.20 7.86
C ILE A 50 -3.91 6.72 8.00
N ASN A 51 -4.70 7.34 8.87
CA ASN A 51 -4.70 8.80 9.02
C ASN A 51 -3.34 9.36 9.45
N GLN A 52 -2.59 8.62 10.28
CA GLN A 52 -1.26 9.02 10.74
C GLN A 52 -0.19 8.93 9.63
N THR A 53 -0.37 8.03 8.65
CA THR A 53 0.59 7.79 7.57
C THR A 53 0.22 8.49 6.27
N LEU A 54 -1.06 8.84 6.09
CA LEU A 54 -1.63 9.42 4.87
C LEU A 54 -0.89 10.67 4.40
N GLY A 55 -0.56 11.58 5.32
CA GLY A 55 0.19 12.79 4.98
C GLY A 55 1.56 12.46 4.38
N ARG A 56 2.28 11.48 4.94
CA ARG A 56 3.60 11.07 4.46
C ARG A 56 3.50 10.40 3.09
N THR A 57 2.64 9.39 2.94
CA THR A 57 2.52 8.59 1.71
C THR A 57 1.99 9.41 0.54
N LEU A 58 1.06 10.35 0.79
CA LEU A 58 0.60 11.26 -0.25
C LEU A 58 1.67 12.27 -0.64
N ILE A 59 2.41 12.85 0.30
CA ILE A 59 3.46 13.83 -0.02
C ILE A 59 4.57 13.19 -0.85
N THR A 60 5.06 12.00 -0.46
CA THR A 60 6.10 11.30 -1.22
C THR A 60 5.62 10.99 -2.63
N SER A 61 4.44 10.39 -2.77
CA SER A 61 3.89 9.97 -4.06
C SER A 61 3.53 11.16 -4.94
N PHE A 62 3.01 12.24 -4.37
CA PHE A 62 2.66 13.44 -5.13
C PHE A 62 3.89 14.18 -5.65
N THR A 63 4.92 14.34 -4.81
CA THR A 63 6.16 15.01 -5.24
C THR A 63 6.87 14.25 -6.35
N THR A 64 6.86 12.91 -6.32
CA THR A 64 7.39 12.10 -7.42
C THR A 64 6.51 12.13 -8.66
N LEU A 65 5.19 12.12 -8.52
CA LEU A 65 4.26 12.29 -9.64
C LEU A 65 4.48 13.61 -10.38
N ILE A 66 4.81 14.70 -9.68
CA ILE A 66 5.16 15.97 -10.34
C ILE A 66 6.38 15.78 -11.26
N VAL A 67 7.45 15.14 -10.78
CA VAL A 67 8.66 14.89 -11.57
C VAL A 67 8.34 13.98 -12.76
N VAL A 68 7.57 12.92 -12.53
CA VAL A 68 7.17 11.97 -13.58
C VAL A 68 6.29 12.65 -14.63
N LEU A 69 5.40 13.57 -14.24
CA LEU A 69 4.58 14.35 -15.17
C LEU A 69 5.44 15.25 -16.05
N VAL A 70 6.44 15.92 -15.48
CA VAL A 70 7.39 16.71 -16.26
C VAL A 70 8.14 15.81 -17.25
N LEU A 71 8.60 14.64 -16.82
CA LEU A 71 9.24 13.66 -17.72
C LEU A 71 8.28 13.14 -18.81
N LEU A 72 7.00 12.97 -18.50
CA LEU A 72 6.01 12.48 -19.46
C LEU A 72 5.74 13.48 -20.60
N PHE A 73 5.70 14.78 -20.28
CA PHE A 73 5.46 15.84 -21.26
C PHE A 73 6.74 16.35 -21.95
N PHE A 74 7.87 16.39 -21.24
CA PHE A 74 9.11 17.02 -21.71
C PHE A 74 10.29 16.04 -21.90
N GLY A 75 10.14 14.76 -21.57
CA GLY A 75 11.24 13.77 -21.60
C GLY A 75 11.55 13.15 -22.97
N GLY A 76 10.78 13.47 -24.02
CA GLY A 76 10.98 12.93 -25.37
C GLY A 76 10.52 11.47 -25.55
N GLU A 77 10.68 10.92 -26.76
CA GLU A 77 10.07 9.63 -27.14
C GLU A 77 10.62 8.43 -26.35
N VAL A 78 11.92 8.40 -26.07
CA VAL A 78 12.59 7.30 -25.37
C VAL A 78 12.09 7.16 -23.93
N LEU A 79 11.88 8.28 -23.22
CA LEU A 79 11.46 8.26 -21.81
C LEU A 79 9.94 8.25 -21.64
N ARG A 80 9.17 8.46 -22.72
CA ARG A 80 7.71 8.56 -22.61
C ARG A 80 7.08 7.27 -22.11
N GLY A 81 7.54 6.11 -22.60
CA GLY A 81 7.07 4.80 -22.13
C GLY A 81 7.43 4.56 -20.66
N PHE A 82 8.67 4.91 -20.28
CA PHE A 82 9.16 4.84 -18.90
C PHE A 82 8.33 5.69 -17.94
N ALA A 83 8.17 6.98 -18.26
CA ALA A 83 7.44 7.93 -17.44
C ALA A 83 5.96 7.55 -17.34
N PHE A 84 5.36 7.03 -18.41
CA PHE A 84 3.99 6.53 -18.38
C PHE A 84 3.82 5.33 -17.44
N ALA A 85 4.76 4.36 -17.49
CA ALA A 85 4.76 3.22 -16.58
C ALA A 85 4.91 3.66 -15.12
N LEU A 86 5.82 4.59 -14.82
CA LEU A 86 5.96 5.17 -13.47
C LEU A 86 4.68 5.91 -13.03
N PHE A 87 4.07 6.69 -13.92
CA PHE A 87 2.87 7.47 -13.60
C PHE A 87 1.72 6.55 -13.16
N VAL A 88 1.44 5.52 -13.96
CA VAL A 88 0.39 4.53 -13.65
C VAL A 88 0.78 3.75 -12.40
N GLY A 89 2.02 3.29 -12.31
CA GLY A 89 2.52 2.47 -11.23
C GLY A 89 2.46 3.15 -9.86
N ILE A 90 2.91 4.40 -9.76
CA ILE A 90 2.87 5.17 -8.52
C ILE A 90 1.41 5.47 -8.13
N THR A 91 0.60 5.92 -9.09
CA THR A 91 -0.82 6.24 -8.82
C THR A 91 -1.58 5.02 -8.29
N VAL A 92 -1.44 3.86 -8.95
CA VAL A 92 -2.11 2.62 -8.55
C VAL A 92 -1.47 2.06 -7.27
N GLY A 93 -0.16 2.13 -7.12
CA GLY A 93 0.58 1.65 -5.94
C GLY A 93 0.17 2.35 -4.65
N THR A 94 0.15 3.69 -4.65
CA THR A 94 -0.27 4.49 -3.50
C THR A 94 -1.73 4.26 -3.16
N PHE A 95 -2.62 4.23 -4.16
CA PHE A 95 -4.03 3.92 -3.94
C PHE A 95 -4.24 2.51 -3.36
N SER A 96 -3.60 1.50 -3.95
CA SER A 96 -3.76 0.10 -3.55
C SER A 96 -3.25 -0.17 -2.12
N SER A 97 -2.13 0.46 -1.72
CA SER A 97 -1.55 0.28 -0.39
C SER A 97 -2.52 0.77 0.71
N ILE A 98 -3.19 1.90 0.49
CA ILE A 98 -4.07 2.53 1.48
C ILE A 98 -5.47 1.91 1.45
N TYR A 99 -6.07 1.76 0.27
CA TYR A 99 -7.49 1.44 0.14
C TYR A 99 -7.80 -0.03 -0.15
N ILE A 100 -6.81 -0.83 -0.56
CA ILE A 100 -7.02 -2.25 -0.90
C ILE A 100 -6.29 -3.14 0.11
N ALA A 101 -4.98 -2.97 0.27
CA ALA A 101 -4.18 -3.84 1.13
C ALA A 101 -4.64 -3.74 2.60
N THR A 102 -4.92 -2.52 3.08
CA THR A 102 -5.27 -2.29 4.48
C THR A 102 -6.60 -2.95 4.88
N PRO A 103 -7.73 -2.77 4.16
CA PRO A 103 -8.98 -3.47 4.48
C PRO A 103 -8.90 -4.99 4.37
N ILE A 104 -8.19 -5.52 3.36
CA ILE A 104 -8.01 -6.97 3.21
C ILE A 104 -7.39 -7.57 4.47
N VAL A 105 -6.37 -6.90 5.03
CA VAL A 105 -5.72 -7.38 6.26
C VAL A 105 -6.61 -7.25 7.48
N VAL A 106 -7.42 -6.19 7.61
CA VAL A 106 -8.43 -6.09 8.67
C VAL A 106 -9.38 -7.30 8.64
N ASP A 107 -9.90 -7.61 7.45
CA ASP A 107 -10.88 -8.68 7.29
C ASP A 107 -10.28 -10.05 7.60
N LEU A 108 -9.05 -10.31 7.14
CA LEU A 108 -8.32 -11.54 7.46
C LEU A 108 -8.04 -11.66 8.96
N MET A 109 -7.55 -10.59 9.61
CA MET A 109 -7.27 -10.59 11.04
C MET A 109 -8.53 -10.78 11.89
N LYS A 110 -9.65 -10.16 11.48
CA LYS A 110 -10.92 -10.31 12.19
C LYS A 110 -11.40 -11.76 12.16
N ARG A 111 -11.31 -12.42 11.01
CA ARG A 111 -11.68 -13.85 10.87
C ARG A 111 -10.81 -14.76 11.72
N GLU A 112 -9.51 -14.48 11.80
CA GLU A 112 -8.58 -15.25 12.63
C GLU A 112 -8.95 -15.14 14.12
N LEU A 113 -9.22 -13.92 14.62
CA LEU A 113 -9.63 -13.70 16.01
C LEU A 113 -10.99 -14.34 16.34
N GLU A 114 -11.93 -14.32 15.39
CA GLU A 114 -13.22 -15.01 15.53
C GLU A 114 -13.02 -16.54 15.63
N ASN A 115 -12.19 -17.13 14.77
CA ASN A 115 -11.88 -18.57 14.82
C ASN A 115 -11.22 -18.97 16.14
N ASP A 116 -10.25 -18.20 16.61
CA ASP A 116 -9.55 -18.39 17.89
C ASP A 116 -10.51 -18.36 19.09
N SER A 117 -11.50 -17.47 19.03
CA SER A 117 -12.54 -17.32 20.07
C SER A 117 -13.49 -18.51 20.08
N LEU A 118 -13.82 -19.05 18.91
CA LEU A 118 -14.67 -20.24 18.76
C LEU A 118 -13.97 -21.51 19.27
N GLU A 119 -12.66 -21.65 19.05
CA GLU A 119 -11.89 -22.79 19.54
C GLU A 119 -11.78 -22.81 21.08
N LYS A 120 -11.63 -21.63 21.70
CA LYS A 120 -11.47 -21.47 23.15
C LYS A 120 -12.80 -21.50 23.93
N ALA A 121 -13.95 -21.53 23.26
CA ALA A 121 -15.24 -21.59 23.93
C ALA A 121 -15.43 -22.94 24.66
N PRO A 122 -15.88 -22.95 25.93
CA PRO A 122 -16.04 -24.19 26.67
C PRO A 122 -17.07 -25.07 25.96
N LYS A 123 -16.64 -26.26 25.52
CA LYS A 123 -17.55 -27.28 24.98
C LYS A 123 -18.59 -27.55 26.06
N LYS A 124 -19.84 -27.16 25.82
CA LYS A 124 -20.95 -27.52 26.70
C LYS A 124 -20.95 -29.05 26.79
N VAL A 125 -20.57 -29.55 27.97
CA VAL A 125 -20.65 -30.96 28.32
C VAL A 125 -22.14 -31.29 28.27
N ALA A 126 -22.53 -32.08 27.27
CA ALA A 126 -23.86 -32.63 27.11
C ALA A 126 -24.08 -33.78 28.10
#